data_AF-A0A661LZC8-F1
#
_entry.id   AF-A0A661LZC8-F1
#
_cell.length_a   1.000
_cell.length_b   1.000
_cell.length_c   1.000
_cell.angle_alpha   90.00
_cell.angle_beta   90.00
_cell.angle_gamma   90.00
#
_symmetry.space_group_name_H-M   'P 1'
#
loop_
_entity.id
_entity.type
_entity.pdbx_description
1 polymer ?
#
loop_
_entity_poly.entity_id
_entity_poly.type
_entity_poly.pdbx_seq_one_letter_code
_entity_poly.pdbx_strand_id
1 'polypeptide(L)'
;MRAMEEKIIRVIEEQGPMTGAELLARLEVDGLVLWRACRGSRRVVLQRIGTRYLRLDRRVEGYGRLSPSILREFLTYTVAGLRGDEEGLQTRCRALLAHIREVSRAKLDLAYRTVSALASSLDTEESVGEHACFIIAGDIVFEMAHDVPRPERSTGKLVSGSDMDVVVVVDDRAPESLVRRLDEAIYAEKYRLLVTPHIREEIDYVVKREARVREQVRFDTFRHMVACKILDEGTLLHGSEEIFHRVKALLREAGVRDKLRELEARARAFRRLAEEYLLEEDPMRAREEKLFLFFPTEESEEFE
;
A
#
# COMPACT_ATOMS: atom_id res chain seq x y z
N MET A 1 -1.91 -22.28 -23.79
CA MET A 1 -2.60 -22.25 -22.46
C MET A 1 -2.67 -23.63 -21.79
N ARG A 2 -3.23 -24.68 -22.42
CA ARG A 2 -3.33 -26.03 -21.79
C ARG A 2 -1.99 -26.61 -21.28
N ALA A 3 -0.92 -26.50 -22.06
CA ALA A 3 0.40 -26.96 -21.62
C ALA A 3 0.96 -26.19 -20.40
N MET A 4 0.54 -24.93 -20.19
CA MET A 4 0.93 -24.16 -19.01
C MET A 4 0.09 -24.57 -17.79
N GLU A 5 -1.22 -24.76 -17.98
CA GLU A 5 -2.13 -25.26 -16.96
C GLU A 5 -1.64 -26.61 -16.39
N GLU A 6 -1.23 -27.55 -17.23
CA GLU A 6 -0.70 -28.84 -16.77
C GLU A 6 0.58 -28.70 -15.94
N LYS A 7 1.47 -27.77 -16.30
CA LYS A 7 2.68 -27.49 -15.51
C LYS A 7 2.35 -26.91 -14.14
N ILE A 8 1.42 -25.95 -14.08
CA ILE A 8 0.95 -25.35 -12.83
C ILE A 8 0.36 -26.43 -11.92
N ILE A 9 -0.50 -27.28 -12.50
CA ILE A 9 -1.14 -28.36 -11.75
C ILE A 9 -0.11 -29.30 -11.15
N ARG A 10 0.87 -29.78 -11.94
CA ARG A 10 1.93 -30.67 -11.42
C ARG A 10 2.70 -30.05 -10.27
N VAL A 11 3.07 -28.76 -10.39
CA VAL A 11 3.77 -28.05 -9.32
C VAL A 11 2.95 -27.97 -8.03
N ILE A 12 1.64 -27.72 -8.13
CA ILE A 12 0.75 -27.68 -6.95
C ILE A 12 0.49 -29.10 -6.42
N GLU A 13 0.38 -30.12 -7.27
CA GLU A 13 0.24 -31.53 -6.85
C GLU A 13 1.48 -31.99 -6.05
N GLU A 14 2.68 -31.57 -6.46
CA GLU A 14 3.94 -31.97 -5.83
C GLU A 14 4.26 -31.20 -4.54
N GLN A 15 3.89 -29.92 -4.45
CA GLN A 15 4.35 -29.02 -3.39
C GLN A 15 3.23 -28.39 -2.56
N GLY A 16 1.98 -28.65 -2.92
CA GLY A 16 0.80 -28.07 -2.29
C GLY A 16 0.50 -26.63 -2.74
N PRO A 17 -0.55 -26.02 -2.17
CA PRO A 17 -0.99 -24.68 -2.52
C PRO A 17 0.07 -23.61 -2.22
N MET A 18 0.22 -22.65 -3.13
CA MET A 18 1.29 -21.65 -3.07
C MET A 18 0.88 -20.32 -3.71
N THR A 19 1.66 -19.26 -3.49
CA THR A 19 1.36 -17.93 -4.03
C THR A 19 1.66 -17.82 -5.52
N GLY A 20 1.12 -16.77 -6.16
CA GLY A 20 1.50 -16.46 -7.54
C GLY A 20 3.00 -16.20 -7.69
N ALA A 21 3.66 -15.56 -6.72
CA ALA A 21 5.11 -15.35 -6.73
C ALA A 21 5.89 -16.68 -6.66
N GLU A 22 5.43 -17.61 -5.82
CA GLU A 22 6.05 -18.93 -5.68
C GLU A 22 5.90 -19.79 -6.94
N LEU A 23 4.76 -19.70 -7.63
CA LEU A 23 4.57 -20.32 -8.94
C LEU A 23 5.46 -19.66 -10.00
N LEU A 24 5.53 -18.32 -10.01
CA LEU A 24 6.33 -17.56 -10.98
C LEU A 24 7.81 -17.95 -10.90
N ALA A 25 8.35 -18.03 -9.67
CA ALA A 25 9.74 -18.40 -9.41
C ALA A 25 10.07 -19.84 -9.84
N ARG A 26 9.10 -20.76 -9.78
CA ARG A 26 9.31 -22.18 -10.15
C ARG A 26 9.17 -22.45 -11.63
N LEU A 27 8.28 -21.72 -12.29
CA LEU A 27 7.93 -21.96 -13.69
C LEU A 27 8.73 -21.08 -14.65
N GLU A 28 9.40 -20.03 -14.15
CA GLU A 28 10.21 -19.08 -14.92
C GLU A 28 9.46 -18.55 -16.16
N VAL A 29 8.21 -18.13 -15.93
CA VAL A 29 7.28 -17.67 -16.97
C VAL A 29 6.91 -16.22 -16.75
N ASP A 30 6.34 -15.61 -17.78
CA ASP A 30 5.76 -14.28 -17.66
C ASP A 30 4.54 -14.26 -16.71
N GLY A 31 4.44 -13.22 -15.89
CA GLY A 31 3.38 -13.09 -14.89
C GLY A 31 1.97 -13.03 -15.48
N LEU A 32 1.78 -12.41 -16.65
CA LEU A 32 0.48 -12.36 -17.31
C LEU A 32 0.08 -13.75 -17.85
N VAL A 33 1.05 -14.47 -18.43
CA VAL A 33 0.82 -15.84 -18.91
C VAL A 33 0.43 -16.78 -17.76
N LEU A 34 1.15 -16.70 -16.64
CA LEU A 34 0.85 -17.47 -15.44
C LEU A 34 -0.53 -17.14 -14.88
N TRP A 35 -0.83 -15.85 -14.69
CA TRP A 35 -2.12 -15.39 -14.18
C TRP A 35 -3.28 -15.84 -15.07
N ARG A 36 -3.17 -15.70 -16.40
CA ARG A 36 -4.18 -16.17 -17.37
C ARG A 36 -4.40 -17.68 -17.27
N ALA A 37 -3.31 -18.46 -17.21
CA ALA A 37 -3.40 -19.92 -17.12
C ALA A 37 -4.09 -20.37 -15.82
N CYS A 38 -3.78 -19.74 -14.69
CA CYS A 38 -4.46 -20.00 -13.43
C CYS A 38 -5.95 -19.60 -13.47
N ARG A 39 -6.26 -18.38 -13.94
CA ARG A 39 -7.64 -17.85 -14.00
C ARG A 39 -8.54 -18.59 -14.98
N GLY A 40 -7.98 -19.08 -16.09
CA GLY A 40 -8.71 -19.85 -17.10
C GLY A 40 -8.86 -21.34 -16.78
N SER A 41 -8.16 -21.85 -15.76
CA SER A 41 -8.23 -23.26 -15.38
C SER A 41 -9.51 -23.59 -14.63
N ARG A 42 -10.07 -24.78 -14.90
CA ARG A 42 -11.19 -25.33 -14.10
C ARG A 42 -10.72 -26.12 -12.89
N ARG A 43 -9.44 -26.53 -12.88
CA ARG A 43 -8.81 -27.36 -11.85
C ARG A 43 -8.07 -26.53 -10.80
N VAL A 44 -7.53 -25.37 -11.18
CA VAL A 44 -6.88 -24.45 -10.24
C VAL A 44 -7.94 -23.55 -9.58
N VAL A 45 -7.84 -23.38 -8.28
CA VAL A 45 -8.64 -22.46 -7.48
C VAL A 45 -7.72 -21.35 -6.98
N LEU A 46 -8.13 -20.10 -7.20
CA LEU A 46 -7.41 -18.93 -6.68
C LEU A 46 -8.18 -18.34 -5.49
N GLN A 47 -7.51 -18.28 -4.34
CA GLN A 47 -8.04 -17.65 -3.14
C GLN A 47 -7.22 -16.37 -2.86
N ARG A 48 -7.86 -15.22 -3.02
CA ARG A 48 -7.31 -13.93 -2.60
C ARG A 48 -7.45 -13.79 -1.08
N ILE A 49 -6.39 -13.32 -0.45
CA ILE A 49 -6.36 -12.86 0.93
C ILE A 49 -6.16 -11.34 0.97
N GLY A 50 -6.56 -10.66 2.04
CA GLY A 50 -6.43 -9.21 2.17
C GLY A 50 -7.50 -8.40 1.43
N THR A 51 -7.28 -7.09 1.41
CA THR A 51 -8.27 -6.08 1.05
C THR A 51 -7.88 -5.40 -0.27
N ARG A 52 -8.88 -4.98 -1.05
CA ARG A 52 -8.64 -4.03 -2.15
C ARG A 52 -9.07 -2.66 -1.65
N TYR A 53 -8.19 -1.68 -1.77
CA TYR A 53 -8.47 -0.30 -1.37
C TYR A 53 -8.24 0.66 -2.54
N LEU A 54 -8.84 1.85 -2.47
CA LEU A 54 -8.70 2.87 -3.51
C LEU A 54 -7.22 3.27 -3.61
N ARG A 55 -6.75 3.57 -4.81
CA ARG A 55 -5.47 4.24 -5.07
C ARG A 55 -5.69 5.30 -6.13
N LEU A 56 -5.04 6.44 -5.96
CA LEU A 56 -5.14 7.55 -6.90
C LEU A 56 -3.94 7.53 -7.84
N ASP A 57 -4.18 7.67 -9.14
CA ASP A 57 -3.18 7.54 -10.19
C ASP A 57 -3.52 8.48 -11.35
N ARG A 58 -2.62 9.40 -11.69
CA ARG A 58 -2.86 10.43 -12.72
C ARG A 58 -3.05 9.85 -14.11
N ARG A 59 -2.59 8.62 -14.33
CA ARG A 59 -2.66 7.93 -15.64
C ARG A 59 -3.97 7.18 -15.83
N VAL A 60 -4.76 7.02 -14.76
CA VAL A 60 -6.08 6.39 -14.82
C VAL A 60 -7.12 7.48 -15.08
N GLU A 61 -7.98 7.28 -16.09
CA GLU A 61 -9.12 8.16 -16.32
C GLU A 61 -10.03 8.19 -15.07
N GLY A 62 -10.34 9.39 -14.59
CA GLY A 62 -11.08 9.57 -13.34
C GLY A 62 -10.25 9.28 -12.07
N TYR A 63 -8.93 9.15 -12.20
CA TYR A 63 -7.90 9.05 -11.15
C TYR A 63 -7.95 7.81 -10.24
N GLY A 64 -9.06 7.09 -10.15
CA GLY A 64 -9.21 5.97 -9.21
C GLY A 64 -8.89 4.60 -9.82
N ARG A 65 -7.97 3.85 -9.20
CA ARG A 65 -7.82 2.40 -9.39
C ARG A 65 -7.82 1.66 -8.06
N LEU A 66 -7.88 0.33 -8.09
CA LEU A 66 -7.70 -0.47 -6.88
C LEU A 66 -6.23 -0.85 -6.70
N SER A 67 -5.77 -0.76 -5.46
CA SER A 67 -4.57 -1.41 -4.96
C SER A 67 -4.96 -2.68 -4.18
N PRO A 68 -4.15 -3.75 -4.23
CA PRO A 68 -2.98 -3.93 -5.10
C PRO A 68 -3.34 -3.99 -6.60
N SER A 69 -2.36 -3.73 -7.48
CA SER A 69 -2.51 -3.97 -8.92
C SER A 69 -2.85 -5.44 -9.22
N ILE A 70 -3.26 -5.78 -10.45
CA ILE A 70 -3.68 -7.16 -10.75
C ILE A 70 -2.55 -8.15 -10.50
N LEU A 71 -1.34 -7.81 -10.97
CA LEU A 71 -0.19 -8.66 -10.76
C LEU A 71 0.23 -8.70 -9.29
N ARG A 72 0.29 -7.56 -8.59
CA ARG A 72 0.70 -7.53 -7.17
C ARG A 72 -0.26 -8.33 -6.30
N GLU A 73 -1.57 -8.23 -6.55
CA GLU A 73 -2.57 -9.06 -5.87
C GLU A 73 -2.35 -10.55 -6.14
N PHE A 74 -2.10 -10.92 -7.40
CA PHE A 74 -1.88 -12.32 -7.76
C PHE A 74 -0.59 -12.88 -7.14
N LEU A 75 0.50 -12.12 -7.19
CA LEU A 75 1.81 -12.59 -6.74
C LEU A 75 1.90 -12.66 -5.23
N THR A 76 1.38 -11.64 -4.52
CA THR A 76 1.62 -11.45 -3.08
C THR A 76 0.43 -11.88 -2.23
N TYR A 77 -0.80 -11.68 -2.70
CA TYR A 77 -2.01 -11.81 -1.90
C TYR A 77 -2.98 -12.86 -2.43
N THR A 78 -2.54 -13.75 -3.32
CA THR A 78 -3.36 -14.82 -3.87
C THR A 78 -2.64 -16.16 -3.74
N VAL A 79 -3.34 -17.15 -3.21
CA VAL A 79 -2.89 -18.53 -3.17
C VAL A 79 -3.60 -19.31 -4.27
N ALA A 80 -2.83 -20.04 -5.05
CA ALA A 80 -3.30 -21.03 -6.02
C ALA A 80 -3.27 -22.43 -5.39
N GLY A 81 -4.40 -23.11 -5.43
CA GLY A 81 -4.54 -24.51 -5.02
C GLY A 81 -5.28 -25.33 -6.08
N LEU A 82 -5.50 -26.61 -5.81
CA LEU A 82 -6.29 -27.48 -6.67
C LEU A 82 -7.70 -27.65 -6.12
N ARG A 83 -8.66 -27.80 -7.02
CA ARG A 83 -10.02 -28.22 -6.66
C ARG A 83 -9.96 -29.61 -6.01
N GLY A 84 -10.56 -29.77 -4.83
CA GLY A 84 -10.49 -30.99 -4.02
C GLY A 84 -9.40 -30.98 -2.93
N ASP A 85 -8.57 -29.93 -2.86
CA ASP A 85 -7.65 -29.67 -1.73
C ASP A 85 -8.00 -28.35 -1.04
N GLU A 86 -9.25 -28.24 -0.59
CA GLU A 86 -9.73 -27.04 0.09
C GLU A 86 -9.02 -26.83 1.45
N GLU A 87 -8.66 -27.92 2.14
CA GLU A 87 -7.98 -27.84 3.44
C GLU A 87 -6.55 -27.31 3.32
N GLY A 88 -5.77 -27.82 2.35
CA GLY A 88 -4.43 -27.31 2.06
C GLY A 88 -4.47 -25.84 1.66
N LEU A 89 -5.45 -25.46 0.81
CA LEU A 89 -5.62 -24.09 0.35
C LEU A 89 -5.92 -23.14 1.52
N GLN A 90 -6.86 -23.52 2.40
CA GLN A 90 -7.21 -22.72 3.58
C GLN A 90 -6.05 -22.60 4.56
N THR A 91 -5.31 -23.68 4.79
CA THR A 91 -4.14 -23.67 5.66
C THR A 91 -3.06 -22.73 5.14
N ARG A 92 -2.78 -22.77 3.83
CA ARG A 92 -1.83 -21.84 3.20
C ARG A 92 -2.30 -20.39 3.28
N CYS A 93 -3.59 -20.13 3.04
CA CYS A 93 -4.16 -18.77 3.14
C CYS A 93 -4.04 -18.20 4.55
N ARG A 94 -4.31 -19.02 5.59
CA ARG A 94 -4.15 -18.60 6.99
C ARG A 94 -2.70 -18.29 7.33
N ALA A 95 -1.76 -19.14 6.91
CA ALA A 95 -0.34 -18.92 7.15
C ALA A 95 0.15 -17.61 6.51
N LEU A 96 -0.23 -17.37 5.24
CA LEU A 96 0.15 -16.16 4.52
C LEU A 96 -0.47 -14.90 5.14
N LEU A 97 -1.75 -14.95 5.54
CA LEU A 97 -2.41 -13.83 6.21
C LEU A 97 -1.78 -13.54 7.58
N ALA A 98 -1.39 -14.57 8.33
CA ALA A 98 -0.70 -14.39 9.61
C ALA A 98 0.65 -13.70 9.43
N HIS A 99 1.44 -14.11 8.43
CA HIS A 99 2.72 -13.46 8.08
C HIS A 99 2.55 -11.98 7.73
N ILE A 100 1.62 -11.65 6.82
CA ILE A 100 1.39 -10.26 6.41
C ILE A 100 0.98 -9.37 7.60
N ARG A 101 0.16 -9.90 8.51
CA ARG A 101 -0.22 -9.18 9.74
C ARG A 101 0.96 -8.98 10.68
N GLU A 102 1.82 -9.98 10.82
CA GLU A 102 3.04 -9.87 11.61
C GLU A 102 3.98 -8.80 11.05
N VAL A 103 4.18 -8.78 9.72
CA VAL A 103 4.97 -7.73 9.03
C VAL A 103 4.35 -6.35 9.24
N SER A 104 3.03 -6.21 9.05
CA SER A 104 2.31 -4.95 9.25
C SER A 104 2.46 -4.44 10.68
N ARG A 105 2.35 -5.33 11.67
CA ARG A 105 2.55 -5.00 13.08
C ARG A 105 3.98 -4.59 13.38
N ALA A 106 4.97 -5.33 12.87
CA ALA A 106 6.38 -5.02 13.08
C ALA A 106 6.74 -3.63 12.51
N LYS A 107 6.22 -3.28 11.33
CA LYS A 107 6.39 -1.96 10.73
C LYS A 107 5.66 -0.86 11.50
N LEU A 108 4.42 -1.11 11.94
CA LEU A 108 3.69 -0.17 12.79
C LEU A 108 4.44 0.11 14.11
N ASP A 109 4.94 -0.94 14.75
CA ASP A 109 5.69 -0.84 16.00
C ASP A 109 7.03 -0.10 15.79
N LEU A 110 7.68 -0.30 14.64
CA LEU A 110 8.88 0.46 14.26
C LEU A 110 8.57 1.94 14.03
N ALA A 111 7.53 2.24 13.24
CA ALA A 111 7.09 3.62 13.01
C ALA A 111 6.78 4.32 14.33
N TYR A 112 6.02 3.67 15.21
CA TYR A 112 5.65 4.19 16.53
C TYR A 112 6.89 4.49 17.38
N ARG A 113 7.82 3.53 17.52
CA ARG A 113 9.05 3.73 18.30
C ARG A 113 9.89 4.87 17.75
N THR A 114 10.01 4.96 16.43
CA THR A 114 10.78 6.04 15.76
C THR A 114 10.16 7.40 16.06
N VAL A 115 8.86 7.59 15.82
CA VAL A 115 8.21 8.90 16.02
C VAL A 115 8.11 9.27 17.50
N SER A 116 7.91 8.30 18.39
CA SER A 116 7.84 8.54 19.83
C SER A 116 9.19 8.98 20.39
N ALA A 117 10.27 8.29 20.01
CA ALA A 117 11.63 8.68 20.41
C ALA A 117 12.01 10.07 19.88
N LEU A 118 11.65 10.35 18.62
CA LEU A 118 11.85 11.66 18.01
C LEU A 118 11.08 12.76 18.77
N ALA A 119 9.79 12.55 19.04
CA ALA A 119 8.97 13.52 19.76
C ALA A 119 9.55 13.82 21.16
N SER A 120 9.89 12.79 21.92
CA SER A 120 10.50 12.95 23.25
C SER A 120 11.84 13.70 23.21
N SER A 121 12.62 13.56 22.14
CA SER A 121 13.88 14.30 21.98
C SER A 121 13.69 15.79 21.72
N LEU A 122 12.56 16.16 21.10
CA LEU A 122 12.25 17.54 20.69
C LEU A 122 11.45 18.31 21.75
N ASP A 123 10.73 17.59 22.63
CA ASP A 123 9.88 18.11 23.72
C ASP A 123 10.63 18.92 24.81
N THR A 124 11.93 19.11 24.69
CA THR A 124 12.76 19.84 25.66
C THR A 124 12.57 21.37 25.64
N GLU A 125 11.99 21.92 24.57
CA GLU A 125 11.76 23.38 24.42
C GLU A 125 10.31 23.74 24.06
N GLU A 126 9.63 22.91 23.25
CA GLU A 126 8.25 23.10 22.81
C GLU A 126 7.55 21.73 22.76
N SER A 127 6.32 21.63 23.27
CA SER A 127 5.60 20.35 23.38
C SER A 127 5.10 19.88 22.01
N VAL A 128 5.82 18.94 21.39
CA VAL A 128 5.42 18.20 20.19
C VAL A 128 4.10 17.47 20.45
N GLY A 129 3.93 16.90 21.66
CA GLY A 129 2.72 16.19 22.06
C GLY A 129 1.45 17.04 22.02
N GLU A 130 1.58 18.35 22.26
CA GLU A 130 0.45 19.30 22.22
C GLU A 130 0.25 19.90 20.82
N HIS A 131 1.34 20.16 20.10
CA HIS A 131 1.32 20.92 18.85
C HIS A 131 1.34 20.09 17.58
N ALA A 132 1.61 18.79 17.65
CA ALA A 132 1.69 17.94 16.47
C ALA A 132 0.96 16.60 16.64
N CYS A 133 0.44 16.09 15.54
CA CYS A 133 -0.17 14.78 15.42
C CYS A 133 0.52 14.00 14.30
N PHE A 134 0.96 12.78 14.60
CA PHE A 134 1.56 11.85 13.65
C PHE A 134 0.50 10.84 13.23
N ILE A 135 0.30 10.68 11.93
CA ILE A 135 -0.70 9.79 11.33
C ILE A 135 0.03 8.78 10.46
N ILE A 136 -0.22 7.49 10.66
CA ILE A 136 0.28 6.42 9.79
C ILE A 136 -0.77 6.11 8.72
N ALA A 137 -0.34 5.86 7.49
CA ALA A 137 -1.19 5.53 6.35
C ALA A 137 -0.63 4.34 5.54
N GLY A 138 -1.17 4.14 4.34
CA GLY A 138 -0.67 3.12 3.41
C GLY A 138 -1.08 1.69 3.75
N ASP A 139 -0.29 0.74 3.26
CA ASP A 139 -0.53 -0.71 3.41
C ASP A 139 -0.67 -1.14 4.89
N ILE A 140 0.04 -0.47 5.81
CA ILE A 140 0.04 -0.81 7.23
C ILE A 140 -1.36 -0.69 7.83
N VAL A 141 -2.11 0.36 7.47
CA VAL A 141 -3.48 0.58 7.97
C VAL A 141 -4.45 -0.49 7.48
N PHE A 142 -4.16 -1.11 6.34
CA PHE A 142 -4.97 -2.18 5.78
C PHE A 142 -4.54 -3.58 6.25
N GLU A 143 -3.55 -3.70 7.13
CA GLU A 143 -2.87 -4.97 7.47
C GLU A 143 -2.33 -5.68 6.21
N MET A 144 -1.75 -4.90 5.30
CA MET A 144 -1.28 -5.39 4.00
C MET A 144 0.20 -5.17 3.75
N ALA A 145 0.97 -4.72 4.73
CA ALA A 145 2.40 -4.51 4.51
C ALA A 145 3.11 -5.84 4.21
N HIS A 146 4.07 -5.83 3.29
CA HIS A 146 4.89 -6.99 2.97
C HIS A 146 6.38 -6.70 3.11
N ASP A 147 7.17 -7.76 3.11
CA ASP A 147 8.63 -7.78 3.30
C ASP A 147 9.40 -8.18 2.03
N VAL A 148 8.70 -8.30 0.89
CA VAL A 148 9.31 -8.60 -0.42
C VAL A 148 10.40 -7.57 -0.76
N PRO A 149 11.69 -7.96 -0.87
CA PRO A 149 12.76 -7.02 -1.13
C PRO A 149 12.60 -6.30 -2.46
N ARG A 150 12.76 -4.98 -2.45
CA ARG A 150 12.75 -4.14 -3.67
C ARG A 150 13.88 -3.10 -3.62
N PRO A 151 14.41 -2.66 -4.78
CA PRO A 151 15.35 -1.55 -4.80
C PRO A 151 14.65 -0.25 -4.37
N GLU A 152 15.33 0.54 -3.54
CA GLU A 152 14.98 1.92 -3.22
C GLU A 152 15.65 2.86 -4.24
N ARG A 153 14.94 3.93 -4.64
CA ARG A 153 15.29 4.72 -5.83
C ARG A 153 16.52 5.60 -5.66
N SER A 154 16.66 6.24 -4.50
CA SER A 154 17.72 7.22 -4.24
C SER A 154 19.06 6.56 -3.95
N THR A 155 19.06 5.36 -3.36
CA THR A 155 20.27 4.65 -2.94
C THR A 155 20.55 3.39 -3.74
N GLY A 156 19.57 2.85 -4.47
CA GLY A 156 19.67 1.55 -5.15
C GLY A 156 19.75 0.35 -4.20
N LYS A 157 19.64 0.57 -2.88
CA LYS A 157 19.72 -0.49 -1.87
C LYS A 157 18.40 -1.25 -1.79
N LEU A 158 18.47 -2.53 -1.42
CA LEU A 158 17.28 -3.32 -1.17
C LEU A 158 16.65 -2.90 0.16
N VAL A 159 15.36 -2.54 0.12
CA VAL A 159 14.50 -2.30 1.28
C VAL A 159 13.48 -3.42 1.46
N SER A 160 13.03 -3.58 2.70
CA SER A 160 12.13 -4.67 3.13
C SER A 160 10.67 -4.37 2.81
N GLY A 161 10.32 -4.31 1.52
CA GLY A 161 8.92 -4.29 1.06
C GLY A 161 8.19 -2.95 1.20
N SER A 162 7.01 -2.94 1.82
CA SER A 162 6.11 -1.76 1.87
C SER A 162 6.69 -0.62 2.71
N ASP A 163 6.39 0.62 2.34
CA ASP A 163 6.86 1.81 3.05
C ASP A 163 6.03 2.11 4.31
N MET A 164 6.61 2.91 5.20
CA MET A 164 5.92 3.46 6.36
C MET A 164 5.53 4.92 6.06
N ASP A 165 4.27 5.13 5.72
CA ASP A 165 3.74 6.44 5.31
C ASP A 165 3.29 7.27 6.51
N VAL A 166 4.03 8.33 6.85
CA VAL A 166 3.78 9.17 8.03
C VAL A 166 3.42 10.60 7.65
N VAL A 167 2.21 11.03 7.99
CA VAL A 167 1.79 12.42 7.87
C VAL A 167 1.83 13.10 9.23
N VAL A 168 2.58 14.20 9.33
CA VAL A 168 2.61 15.04 10.53
C VAL A 168 1.78 16.28 10.29
N VAL A 169 0.73 16.45 11.10
CA VAL A 169 -0.10 17.67 11.10
C VAL A 169 0.22 18.49 12.33
N VAL A 170 0.62 19.74 12.11
CA VAL A 170 1.03 20.68 13.16
C VAL A 170 -0.03 21.78 13.33
N ASP A 171 -0.32 22.15 14.58
CA ASP A 171 -1.20 23.26 14.93
C ASP A 171 -0.71 24.56 14.29
N ASP A 172 -1.62 25.39 13.79
CA ASP A 172 -1.27 26.66 13.13
C ASP A 172 -0.59 27.65 14.08
N ARG A 173 -0.80 27.52 15.38
CA ARG A 173 -0.18 28.36 16.43
C ARG A 173 1.24 27.91 16.77
N ALA A 174 1.66 26.73 16.31
CA ALA A 174 2.98 26.21 16.57
C ALA A 174 4.06 27.08 15.91
N PRO A 175 5.15 27.40 16.60
CA PRO A 175 6.29 28.13 16.04
C PRO A 175 6.87 27.47 14.78
N GLU A 176 7.35 28.27 13.83
CA GLU A 176 8.03 27.75 12.64
C GLU A 176 9.34 27.00 12.99
N SER A 177 9.96 27.34 14.12
CA SER A 177 11.10 26.61 14.69
C SER A 177 10.79 25.14 14.92
N LEU A 178 9.63 24.82 15.48
CA LEU A 178 9.20 23.44 15.73
C LEU A 178 8.92 22.68 14.43
N VAL A 179 8.22 23.31 13.48
CA VAL A 179 7.95 22.68 12.17
C VAL A 179 9.26 22.29 11.48
N ARG A 180 10.23 23.21 11.43
CA ARG A 180 11.55 22.94 10.83
C ARG A 180 12.31 21.83 11.57
N ARG A 181 12.31 21.86 12.92
CA ARG A 181 12.99 20.84 13.73
C ARG A 181 12.36 19.46 13.54
N LEU A 182 11.03 19.38 13.44
CA LEU A 182 10.34 18.12 13.15
C LEU A 182 10.75 17.57 11.78
N ASP A 183 10.73 18.42 10.75
CA ASP A 183 11.11 18.04 9.39
C ASP A 183 12.57 17.52 9.34
N GLU A 184 13.52 18.29 9.89
CA GLU A 184 14.94 17.92 9.95
C GLU A 184 15.18 16.60 10.71
N ALA A 185 14.47 16.41 11.85
CA ALA A 185 14.60 15.21 12.65
C ALA A 185 14.03 13.97 11.95
N ILE A 186 12.87 14.09 11.30
CA ILE A 186 12.25 12.96 10.58
C ILE A 186 13.08 12.63 9.34
N TYR A 187 13.63 13.64 8.64
CA TYR A 187 14.56 13.42 7.54
C TYR A 187 15.79 12.62 7.96
N ALA A 188 16.41 12.97 9.10
CA ALA A 188 17.55 12.24 9.64
C ALA A 188 17.20 10.79 9.98
N GLU A 189 16.03 10.56 10.58
CA GLU A 189 15.52 9.22 10.89
C GLU A 189 15.20 8.40 9.64
N LYS A 190 14.59 9.01 8.60
CA LYS A 190 14.38 8.37 7.29
C LYS A 190 15.71 7.82 6.74
N TYR A 191 16.75 8.64 6.74
CA TYR A 191 18.07 8.21 6.28
C TYR A 191 18.64 7.07 7.15
N ARG A 192 18.53 7.20 8.49
CA ARG A 192 19.04 6.18 9.43
C ARG A 192 18.41 4.81 9.20
N LEU A 193 17.08 4.75 9.04
CA LEU A 193 16.35 3.50 8.83
C LEU A 193 16.71 2.84 7.50
N LEU A 194 16.92 3.64 6.46
CA LEU A 194 17.30 3.18 5.13
C LEU A 194 18.71 2.58 5.10
N VAL A 195 19.69 3.23 5.74
CA VAL A 195 21.11 2.81 5.65
C VAL A 195 21.53 1.78 6.69
N THR A 196 20.78 1.63 7.78
CA THR A 196 21.13 0.69 8.86
C THR A 196 20.97 -0.76 8.37
N PRO A 197 22.04 -1.57 8.31
CA PRO A 197 22.03 -2.85 7.59
C PRO A 197 20.99 -3.88 8.05
N HIS A 198 20.60 -3.85 9.32
CA HIS A 198 19.65 -4.78 9.94
C HIS A 198 18.20 -4.23 10.00
N ILE A 199 17.98 -3.00 9.52
CA ILE A 199 16.65 -2.38 9.43
C ILE A 199 16.22 -2.39 7.97
N ARG A 200 16.88 -1.58 7.12
CA ARG A 200 16.56 -1.43 5.67
C ARG A 200 15.08 -1.17 5.42
N GLU A 201 14.53 -0.24 6.17
CA GLU A 201 13.14 0.19 6.07
C GLU A 201 13.06 1.61 5.52
N GLU A 202 12.00 1.89 4.77
CA GLU A 202 11.74 3.19 4.17
C GLU A 202 10.58 3.87 4.92
N ILE A 203 10.79 5.13 5.34
CA ILE A 203 9.73 6.02 5.82
C ILE A 203 9.52 7.09 4.75
N ASP A 204 8.30 7.20 4.28
CA ASP A 204 7.85 8.37 3.52
C ASP A 204 7.05 9.27 4.44
N TYR A 205 7.34 10.57 4.38
CA TYR A 205 6.73 11.51 5.31
C TYR A 205 6.45 12.87 4.70
N VAL A 206 5.50 13.57 5.33
CA VAL A 206 5.23 14.98 5.05
C VAL A 206 4.85 15.69 6.35
N VAL A 207 5.45 16.87 6.57
CA VAL A 207 5.08 17.77 7.66
C VAL A 207 4.24 18.92 7.10
N LYS A 208 3.06 19.16 7.65
CA LYS A 208 2.17 20.25 7.20
C LYS A 208 1.37 20.87 8.34
N ARG A 209 0.99 22.13 8.16
CA ARG A 209 0.10 22.85 9.09
C ARG A 209 -1.37 22.47 8.90
N GLU A 210 -2.19 22.62 9.94
CA GLU A 210 -3.65 22.46 9.88
C GLU A 210 -4.30 23.36 8.81
N ALA A 211 -3.78 24.57 8.59
CA ALA A 211 -4.21 25.46 7.51
C ALA A 211 -4.12 24.81 6.13
N ARG A 212 -3.06 24.02 5.88
CA ARG A 212 -2.91 23.28 4.62
C ARG A 212 -3.95 22.18 4.49
N VAL A 213 -4.34 21.53 5.59
CA VAL A 213 -5.42 20.54 5.59
C VAL A 213 -6.75 21.21 5.20
N ARG A 214 -7.06 22.38 5.77
CA ARG A 214 -8.28 23.16 5.44
C ARG A 214 -8.33 23.58 3.96
N GLU A 215 -7.19 23.81 3.33
CA GLU A 215 -7.13 24.02 1.89
C GLU A 215 -7.37 22.73 1.11
N GLN A 216 -6.70 21.64 1.51
CA GLN A 216 -6.74 20.35 0.81
C GLN A 216 -8.15 19.71 0.81
N VAL A 217 -8.96 19.93 1.84
CA VAL A 217 -10.34 19.38 1.89
C VAL A 217 -11.26 19.89 0.79
N ARG A 218 -10.84 20.91 0.03
CA ARG A 218 -11.52 21.33 -1.22
C ARG A 218 -11.63 20.19 -2.24
N PHE A 219 -10.67 19.26 -2.24
CA PHE A 219 -10.68 18.08 -3.11
C PHE A 219 -10.75 18.43 -4.61
N ASP A 220 -10.14 19.54 -5.01
CA ASP A 220 -10.24 20.16 -6.34
C ASP A 220 -9.02 19.91 -7.25
N THR A 221 -7.89 19.50 -6.67
CA THR A 221 -6.68 19.11 -7.41
C THR A 221 -6.29 17.67 -7.09
N PHE A 222 -5.55 17.01 -7.98
CA PHE A 222 -5.07 15.63 -7.74
C PHE A 222 -4.29 15.51 -6.41
N ARG A 223 -3.39 16.46 -6.12
CA ARG A 223 -2.65 16.51 -4.85
C ARG A 223 -3.56 16.66 -3.64
N HIS A 224 -4.62 17.45 -3.75
CA HIS A 224 -5.63 17.58 -2.69
C HIS A 224 -6.41 16.29 -2.49
N MET A 225 -6.74 15.57 -3.56
CA MET A 225 -7.40 14.26 -3.48
C MET A 225 -6.52 13.23 -2.78
N VAL A 226 -5.23 13.14 -3.14
CA VAL A 226 -4.23 12.27 -2.50
C VAL A 226 -4.11 12.58 -1.01
N ALA A 227 -3.88 13.83 -0.66
CA ALA A 227 -3.76 14.24 0.74
C ALA A 227 -5.02 13.93 1.55
N CYS A 228 -6.20 14.17 0.97
CA CYS A 228 -7.48 13.85 1.60
C CYS A 228 -7.66 12.35 1.82
N LYS A 229 -7.31 11.52 0.84
CA LYS A 229 -7.35 10.07 0.95
C LYS A 229 -6.46 9.56 2.07
N ILE A 230 -5.19 9.97 2.07
CA ILE A 230 -4.20 9.58 3.09
C ILE A 230 -4.70 9.97 4.49
N LEU A 231 -5.20 11.19 4.65
CA LEU A 231 -5.73 11.64 5.94
C LEU A 231 -7.05 10.95 6.34
N ASP A 232 -7.92 10.56 5.40
CA ASP A 232 -9.18 9.87 5.71
C ASP A 232 -8.95 8.42 6.13
N GLU A 233 -8.06 7.72 5.44
CA GLU A 233 -7.69 6.33 5.75
C GLU A 233 -6.76 6.24 6.97
N GLY A 234 -5.83 7.19 7.11
CA GLY A 234 -4.77 7.11 8.11
C GLY A 234 -5.24 7.03 9.56
N THR A 235 -4.46 6.38 10.41
CA THR A 235 -4.73 6.21 11.84
C THR A 235 -3.75 7.02 12.68
N LEU A 236 -4.18 7.48 13.86
CA LEU A 236 -3.28 8.14 14.80
C LEU A 236 -2.13 7.20 15.16
N LEU A 237 -0.91 7.68 15.03
CA LEU A 237 0.31 7.00 15.42
C LEU A 237 0.84 7.53 16.76
N HIS A 238 0.94 8.86 16.90
CA HIS A 238 1.46 9.51 18.11
C HIS A 238 1.05 11.00 18.15
N GLY A 239 1.19 11.66 19.31
CA GLY A 239 0.95 13.09 19.48
C GLY A 239 -0.50 13.45 19.83
N SER A 240 -0.94 14.65 19.43
CA SER A 240 -2.22 15.23 19.84
C SER A 240 -3.43 14.53 19.21
N GLU A 241 -4.22 13.84 20.05
CA GLU A 241 -5.53 13.28 19.66
C GLU A 241 -6.52 14.38 19.23
N GLU A 242 -6.42 15.57 19.82
CA GLU A 242 -7.30 16.69 19.49
C GLU A 242 -7.10 17.14 18.04
N ILE A 243 -5.84 17.35 17.62
CA ILE A 243 -5.51 17.69 16.22
C ILE A 243 -6.02 16.59 15.29
N PHE A 244 -5.79 15.31 15.63
CA PHE A 244 -6.25 14.19 14.83
C PHE A 244 -7.77 14.21 14.61
N HIS A 245 -8.54 14.41 15.69
CA HIS A 245 -9.99 14.46 15.61
C HIS A 245 -10.51 15.69 14.85
N ARG A 246 -9.84 16.85 14.96
CA ARG A 246 -10.15 18.03 14.13
C ARG A 246 -9.92 17.75 12.65
N VAL A 247 -8.79 17.14 12.29
CA VAL A 247 -8.50 16.73 10.90
C VAL A 247 -9.57 15.78 10.37
N LYS A 248 -9.93 14.74 11.14
CA LYS A 248 -11.00 13.81 10.76
C LYS A 248 -12.36 14.51 10.64
N ALA A 249 -12.65 15.53 11.45
CA ALA A 249 -13.88 16.31 11.37
C ALA A 249 -13.93 17.15 10.08
N LEU A 250 -12.85 17.87 9.75
CA LEU A 250 -12.75 18.65 8.52
C LEU A 250 -13.04 17.82 7.26
N LEU A 251 -12.49 16.60 7.19
CA LEU A 251 -12.73 15.69 6.06
C LEU A 251 -14.20 15.27 5.96
N ARG A 252 -14.84 14.99 7.10
CA ARG A 252 -16.27 14.62 7.15
C ARG A 252 -17.15 15.78 6.72
N GLU A 253 -16.93 16.97 7.28
CA GLU A 253 -17.72 18.17 7.01
C GLU A 253 -17.61 18.62 5.54
N ALA A 254 -16.44 18.43 4.92
CA ALA A 254 -16.22 18.71 3.51
C ALA A 254 -16.74 17.62 2.54
N GLY A 255 -17.36 16.54 3.06
CA GLY A 255 -17.90 15.45 2.26
C GLY A 255 -16.82 14.62 1.52
N VAL A 256 -15.58 14.63 2.00
CA VAL A 256 -14.46 13.92 1.35
C VAL A 256 -14.71 12.41 1.27
N ARG A 257 -15.27 11.83 2.34
CA ARG A 257 -15.55 10.39 2.41
C ARG A 257 -16.45 9.90 1.30
N ASP A 258 -17.50 10.65 0.98
CA ASP A 258 -18.44 10.25 -0.07
C ASP A 258 -17.80 10.37 -1.45
N LYS A 259 -17.01 11.43 -1.69
CA LYS A 259 -16.20 11.57 -2.93
C LYS A 259 -15.22 10.39 -3.10
N LEU A 260 -14.56 9.96 -2.03
CA LEU A 260 -13.65 8.81 -2.05
C LEU A 260 -14.41 7.50 -2.33
N ARG A 261 -15.59 7.29 -1.72
CA ARG A 261 -16.43 6.11 -1.99
C ARG A 261 -16.89 6.05 -3.44
N GLU A 262 -17.25 7.18 -4.04
CA GLU A 262 -17.60 7.26 -5.46
C GLU A 262 -16.43 6.89 -6.38
N LEU A 263 -15.22 7.39 -6.06
CA LEU A 263 -13.99 7.02 -6.77
C LEU A 263 -13.70 5.52 -6.62
N GLU A 264 -13.87 4.96 -5.42
CA GLU A 264 -13.67 3.54 -5.17
C GLU A 264 -14.69 2.66 -5.92
N ALA A 265 -15.96 3.06 -5.98
CA ALA A 265 -16.99 2.36 -6.72
C ALA A 265 -16.65 2.29 -8.23
N ARG A 266 -16.19 3.41 -8.80
CA ARG A 266 -15.69 3.46 -10.19
C ARG A 266 -14.46 2.59 -10.37
N ALA A 267 -13.49 2.66 -9.45
CA ALA A 267 -12.30 1.82 -9.48
C ALA A 267 -12.62 0.31 -9.44
N ARG A 268 -13.64 -0.10 -8.68
CA ARG A 268 -14.15 -1.48 -8.64
C ARG A 268 -14.74 -1.92 -9.98
N ALA A 269 -15.54 -1.06 -10.63
CA ALA A 269 -16.07 -1.35 -11.96
C ALA A 269 -14.95 -1.45 -13.00
N PHE A 270 -14.03 -0.50 -12.98
CA PHE A 270 -12.87 -0.47 -13.85
C PHE A 270 -11.97 -1.71 -13.70
N ARG A 271 -11.72 -2.15 -12.45
CA ARG A 271 -10.95 -3.38 -12.18
C ARG A 271 -11.57 -4.62 -12.81
N ARG A 272 -12.90 -4.78 -12.75
CA ARG A 272 -13.58 -5.93 -13.37
C ARG A 272 -13.38 -5.95 -14.89
N LEU A 273 -13.62 -4.82 -15.54
CA LEU A 273 -13.42 -4.66 -16.98
C LEU A 273 -11.96 -4.90 -17.40
N ALA A 274 -11.00 -4.46 -16.57
CA ALA A 274 -9.59 -4.70 -16.81
C ALA A 274 -9.22 -6.19 -16.69
N GLU A 275 -9.72 -6.90 -15.67
CA GLU A 275 -9.50 -8.34 -15.52
C GLU A 275 -10.13 -9.14 -16.67
N GLU A 276 -11.35 -8.82 -17.10
CA GLU A 276 -12.03 -9.46 -18.24
C GLU A 276 -11.24 -9.26 -19.54
N TYR A 277 -10.90 -8.01 -19.86
CA TYR A 277 -10.10 -7.67 -21.03
C TYR A 277 -8.74 -8.39 -21.03
N LEU A 278 -8.06 -8.44 -19.87
CA LEU A 278 -6.79 -9.15 -19.73
C LEU A 278 -6.93 -10.66 -19.86
N LEU A 279 -8.12 -11.27 -19.78
CA LEU A 279 -8.31 -12.71 -19.99
C LEU A 279 -8.59 -13.05 -21.47
N GLU A 280 -9.31 -12.18 -22.17
CA GLU A 280 -9.85 -12.47 -23.51
C GLU A 280 -8.95 -11.98 -24.66
N GLU A 281 -8.25 -10.87 -24.47
CA GLU A 281 -7.51 -10.21 -25.55
C GLU A 281 -6.15 -10.85 -25.87
N ASP A 282 -5.65 -10.56 -27.07
CA ASP A 282 -4.31 -10.95 -27.49
C ASP A 282 -3.26 -10.43 -26.48
N PRO A 283 -2.32 -11.27 -25.98
CA PRO A 283 -1.35 -10.88 -24.96
C PRO A 283 -0.48 -9.68 -25.35
N MET A 284 -0.18 -9.47 -26.63
CA MET A 284 0.65 -8.35 -27.08
C MET A 284 -0.15 -7.04 -27.09
N ARG A 285 -1.40 -7.06 -27.56
CA ARG A 285 -2.28 -5.88 -27.53
C ARG A 285 -2.69 -5.50 -26.10
N ALA A 286 -3.00 -6.51 -25.29
CA ALA A 286 -3.34 -6.31 -23.89
C ALA A 286 -2.19 -5.68 -23.09
N ARG A 287 -0.94 -5.99 -23.50
CA ARG A 287 0.24 -5.36 -22.94
C ARG A 287 0.32 -3.88 -23.31
N GLU A 288 0.20 -3.52 -24.58
CA GLU A 288 0.38 -2.12 -25.02
C GLU A 288 -0.69 -1.16 -24.44
N GLU A 289 -1.94 -1.59 -24.32
CA GLU A 289 -3.05 -0.67 -23.99
C GLU A 289 -3.30 -0.49 -22.48
N LYS A 290 -2.99 -1.50 -21.65
CA LYS A 290 -3.39 -1.52 -20.22
C LYS A 290 -2.30 -2.03 -19.26
N LEU A 291 -1.02 -2.00 -19.68
CA LEU A 291 0.11 -2.50 -18.88
C LEU A 291 0.14 -1.93 -17.44
N PHE A 292 -0.16 -0.64 -17.28
CA PHE A 292 -0.12 0.07 -16.01
C PHE A 292 -1.16 -0.41 -14.97
N LEU A 293 -2.20 -1.15 -15.41
CA LEU A 293 -3.20 -1.76 -14.54
C LEU A 293 -2.76 -3.13 -14.00
N PHE A 294 -1.96 -3.81 -14.81
CA PHE A 294 -1.42 -5.11 -14.45
C PHE A 294 -0.19 -4.97 -13.58
N PHE A 295 0.80 -4.20 -14.02
CA PHE A 295 2.04 -4.00 -13.28
C PHE A 295 1.87 -2.98 -12.14
N PRO A 296 2.57 -3.18 -11.01
CA PRO A 296 2.65 -2.14 -9.99
C PRO A 296 3.23 -0.89 -10.62
N THR A 297 2.56 0.23 -10.42
CA THR A 297 3.16 1.52 -10.74
C THR A 297 4.07 1.89 -9.60
N GLU A 298 5.28 2.29 -9.94
CA GLU A 298 6.27 2.80 -9.01
C GLU A 298 5.66 3.95 -8.18
N GLU A 299 5.58 3.76 -6.85
CA GLU A 299 4.64 4.42 -5.92
C GLU A 299 4.94 5.90 -5.56
N SER A 300 5.77 6.61 -6.33
CA SER A 300 6.38 7.90 -5.92
C SER A 300 5.49 9.14 -5.94
N GLU A 301 4.30 9.10 -6.54
CA GLU A 301 3.46 10.31 -6.69
C GLU A 301 2.56 10.60 -5.46
N GLU A 302 2.57 9.75 -4.42
CA GLU A 302 1.66 9.88 -3.27
C GLU A 302 2.11 10.94 -2.24
N PHE A 303 3.34 11.46 -2.34
CA PHE A 303 3.95 12.36 -1.33
C PHE A 303 4.45 13.72 -1.86
N GLU A 304 4.10 14.14 -3.08
CA GLU A 304 4.36 15.50 -3.63
C GLU A 304 3.19 16.49 -3.47
#